data_AF-A0A9W8P0I3-F1
#
_entry.id   AF-A0A9W8P0I3-F1
#
_cell.length_a   1.000
_cell.length_b   1.000
_cell.length_c   1.000
_cell.angle_alpha   90.00
_cell.angle_beta   90.00
_cell.angle_gamma   90.00
#
_symmetry.space_group_name_H-M   'P 1'
#
loop_
_entity.id
_entity.type
_entity.pdbx_description
1 polymer ?
#
loop_
_entity_poly.entity_id
_entity_poly.type
_entity_poly.pdbx_seq_one_letter_code
_entity_poly.pdbx_strand_id
1 'polypeptide(L)'
;MGLRMRLRARKFEHNRIERSVRQQQYNKRKIQDQTEDSVKRRDPGIQKLARSYNKHAPWNAVAPLPIALKGLFNLDVDDNIWEDIGLNDDDDEGPPPWLSSERVRKDIKGILLRDRSDEELRRLQHEMRAMREWMREEWELLLRAIDGVKVT
;
A
#
# COMPACT_ATOMS: atom_id res chain seq x y z
N MET A 1 -10.19 11.29 22.16
CA MET A 1 -9.69 11.05 20.78
C MET A 1 -8.43 11.88 20.56
N GLY A 2 -7.26 11.25 20.50
CA GLY A 2 -5.94 11.92 20.51
C GLY A 2 -5.57 12.64 19.21
N LEU A 3 -4.61 13.58 19.29
CA LEU A 3 -4.12 14.38 18.16
C LEU A 3 -3.54 13.51 17.04
N ARG A 4 -2.78 12.46 17.39
CA ARG A 4 -2.17 11.51 16.45
C ARG A 4 -3.21 10.74 15.63
N MET A 5 -4.31 10.32 16.27
CA MET A 5 -5.45 9.68 15.60
C MET A 5 -6.14 10.60 14.59
N ARG A 6 -6.26 11.90 14.91
CA ARG A 6 -6.80 12.91 13.99
C ARG A 6 -5.86 13.19 12.81
N LEU A 7 -4.55 13.30 13.07
CA LEU A 7 -3.52 13.47 12.03
C LEU A 7 -3.53 12.30 11.03
N ARG A 8 -3.63 11.08 11.56
CA ARG A 8 -3.71 9.85 10.76
C ARG A 8 -4.93 9.82 9.85
N ALA A 9 -6.13 10.03 10.41
CA ALA A 9 -7.36 10.07 9.62
C ALA A 9 -7.25 11.11 8.49
N ARG A 10 -6.60 12.24 8.77
CA ARG A 10 -6.40 13.30 7.78
C ARG A 10 -5.45 12.91 6.65
N LYS A 11 -4.36 12.19 6.95
CA LYS A 11 -3.42 11.69 5.93
C LYS A 11 -4.09 10.71 4.97
N PHE A 12 -4.89 9.78 5.50
CA PHE A 12 -5.64 8.84 4.65
C PHE A 12 -6.72 9.52 3.81
N GLU A 13 -7.41 10.51 4.38
CA GLU A 13 -8.38 11.33 3.64
C GLU A 13 -7.71 12.07 2.48
N HIS A 14 -6.54 12.69 2.71
CA HIS A 14 -5.77 13.38 1.68
C HIS A 14 -5.38 12.44 0.53
N ASN A 15 -4.82 11.28 0.84
CA ASN A 15 -4.38 10.32 -0.18
C ASN A 15 -5.55 9.74 -0.98
N ARG A 16 -6.67 9.45 -0.32
CA ARG A 16 -7.90 8.97 -0.97
C ARG A 16 -8.43 10.00 -1.96
N ILE A 17 -8.37 11.29 -1.60
CA ILE A 17 -8.85 12.37 -2.47
C ILE A 17 -7.90 12.58 -3.66
N GLU A 18 -6.59 12.57 -3.44
CA GLU A 18 -5.61 12.65 -4.54
C GLU A 18 -5.82 11.54 -5.58
N ARG A 19 -6.10 10.31 -5.11
CA ARG A 19 -6.40 9.17 -6.00
C ARG A 19 -7.73 9.33 -6.73
N SER A 20 -8.79 9.80 -6.06
CA SER A 20 -10.10 10.01 -6.72
C SER A 20 -10.07 11.13 -7.76
N VAL A 21 -9.32 12.21 -7.49
CA VAL A 21 -9.11 13.33 -8.42
C VAL A 21 -8.32 12.91 -9.65
N ARG A 22 -7.44 11.90 -9.55
CA ARG A 22 -6.77 11.29 -10.70
C ARG A 22 -7.68 10.40 -11.53
N GLN A 23 -8.72 9.79 -10.92
CA GLN A 23 -9.63 8.85 -11.59
C GLN A 23 -10.88 9.49 -12.23
N GLN A 24 -11.35 10.65 -11.76
CA GLN A 24 -12.55 11.31 -12.31
C GLN A 24 -12.22 12.34 -13.41
N GLN A 25 -12.56 12.01 -14.66
CA GLN A 25 -12.31 12.88 -15.83
C GLN A 25 -13.39 13.98 -16.07
N TYR A 26 -14.59 13.88 -15.49
CA TYR A 26 -15.73 14.74 -15.91
C TYR A 26 -16.05 15.94 -14.99
N ASN A 27 -15.43 16.08 -13.82
CA ASN A 27 -15.67 17.22 -12.89
C ASN A 27 -14.46 17.54 -11.98
N LYS A 28 -13.25 17.36 -12.50
CA LYS A 28 -12.00 17.45 -11.73
C LYS A 28 -11.83 18.79 -11.00
N ARG A 29 -12.15 19.91 -11.67
CA ARG A 29 -11.96 21.27 -11.12
C ARG A 29 -12.82 21.54 -9.89
N LYS A 30 -14.14 21.30 -9.97
CA LYS A 30 -15.06 21.55 -8.85
C LYS A 30 -14.74 20.71 -7.61
N ILE A 31 -14.35 19.45 -7.81
CA ILE A 31 -13.97 18.55 -6.71
C ILE A 31 -12.61 18.95 -6.12
N GLN A 32 -11.67 19.36 -6.97
CA GLN A 32 -10.39 19.93 -6.53
C GLN A 32 -10.60 21.21 -5.71
N ASP A 33 -11.42 22.14 -6.17
CA ASP A 33 -11.70 23.41 -5.48
C ASP A 33 -12.33 23.17 -4.10
N GLN A 34 -13.34 22.30 -4.02
CA GLN A 34 -13.98 21.92 -2.75
C GLN A 34 -13.00 21.23 -1.79
N THR A 35 -12.10 20.41 -2.33
CA THR A 35 -11.06 19.72 -1.56
C THR A 35 -10.04 20.71 -1.02
N GLU A 36 -9.50 21.57 -1.88
CA GLU A 36 -8.53 22.59 -1.52
C GLU A 36 -9.10 23.52 -0.45
N ASP A 37 -10.35 23.93 -0.57
CA ASP A 37 -11.04 24.76 0.41
C ASP A 37 -11.22 24.05 1.75
N SER A 38 -11.57 22.76 1.75
CA SER A 38 -11.68 21.95 2.96
C SER A 38 -10.32 21.77 3.66
N VAL A 39 -9.24 21.62 2.88
CA VAL A 39 -7.85 21.52 3.36
C VAL A 39 -7.40 22.85 3.97
N LYS A 40 -7.51 23.95 3.22
CA LYS A 40 -7.12 25.30 3.66
C LYS A 40 -7.80 25.72 4.97
N ARG A 41 -9.06 25.30 5.21
CA ARG A 41 -9.77 25.59 6.47
C ARG A 41 -9.24 24.83 7.68
N ARG A 42 -8.75 23.60 7.50
CA ARG A 42 -8.39 22.70 8.63
C ARG A 42 -6.89 22.73 8.96
N ASP A 43 -6.03 22.90 7.96
CA ASP A 43 -4.57 22.91 8.10
C ASP A 43 -4.03 23.87 9.18
N PRO A 44 -4.48 25.14 9.29
CA PRO A 44 -3.97 26.03 10.33
C PRO A 44 -4.37 25.57 11.73
N GLY A 45 -5.54 24.93 11.89
CA GLY A 45 -5.98 24.36 13.16
C GLY A 45 -5.09 23.20 13.59
N ILE A 46 -4.73 22.32 12.65
CA ILE A 46 -3.85 21.18 12.90
C ILE A 46 -2.43 21.63 13.22
N GLN A 47 -1.90 22.63 12.49
CA GLN A 47 -0.59 23.21 12.81
C GLN A 47 -0.55 23.87 14.19
N LYS A 48 -1.62 24.58 14.59
CA LYS A 48 -1.72 25.16 15.95
C LYS A 48 -1.73 24.07 17.02
N LEU A 49 -2.46 22.98 16.79
CA LEU A 49 -2.49 21.84 17.71
C LEU A 49 -1.11 21.17 17.83
N ALA A 50 -0.42 20.93 16.72
CA ALA A 50 0.94 20.37 16.73
C ALA A 50 1.93 21.27 17.49
N ARG A 51 1.84 22.60 17.31
CA ARG A 51 2.65 23.56 18.09
C ARG A 51 2.31 23.55 19.58
N SER A 52 1.04 23.39 19.94
CA SER A 52 0.61 23.31 21.33
C SER A 52 1.09 22.02 21.99
N TYR A 53 0.98 20.90 21.28
CA TYR A 53 1.44 19.58 21.70
C TYR A 53 2.93 19.57 22.03
N ASN A 54 3.76 20.15 21.16
CA ASN A 54 5.21 20.24 21.38
C ASN A 54 5.61 21.15 22.57
N LYS A 55 4.68 21.96 23.11
CA LYS A 55 4.97 22.95 24.16
C LYS A 55 4.56 22.52 25.56
N HIS A 56 3.67 21.55 25.71
CA HIS A 56 3.06 21.25 27.02
C HIS A 56 3.28 19.79 27.39
N ALA A 57 4.08 19.57 28.44
CA ALA A 57 4.06 18.37 29.25
C ALA A 57 3.67 18.78 30.68
N PRO A 58 2.65 18.15 31.31
CA PRO A 58 2.27 18.47 32.68
C PRO A 58 3.42 18.22 33.66
N TRP A 59 3.37 18.89 34.82
CA TRP A 59 4.37 18.72 35.89
C TRP A 59 4.44 17.24 36.29
N ASN A 60 5.65 16.66 36.30
CA ASN A 60 5.94 15.22 36.50
C ASN A 60 5.54 14.25 35.37
N ALA A 61 5.21 14.73 34.17
CA ALA A 61 5.02 13.86 33.01
C ALA A 61 6.24 13.89 32.07
N VAL A 62 6.60 12.73 31.53
CA VAL A 62 7.60 12.65 30.46
C VAL A 62 7.00 13.29 29.21
N ALA A 63 7.69 14.29 28.64
CA ALA A 63 7.24 14.95 27.43
C ALA A 63 7.17 13.94 26.27
N PRO A 64 6.06 13.87 25.53
CA PRO A 64 5.96 12.96 24.40
C PRO A 64 6.91 13.39 23.28
N LEU A 65 7.26 12.45 22.39
CA LEU A 65 8.13 12.71 21.24
C LEU A 65 7.57 13.89 20.42
N PRO A 66 8.38 14.95 20.19
CA PRO A 66 7.93 16.15 19.51
C PRO A 66 7.62 15.87 18.04
N ILE A 67 6.53 16.45 17.55
CA ILE A 67 6.10 16.29 16.16
C ILE A 67 6.88 17.26 15.27
N ALA A 68 7.48 16.76 14.19
CA ALA A 68 8.15 17.59 13.19
C ALA A 68 7.13 18.52 12.50
N LEU A 69 7.32 19.84 12.65
CA LEU A 69 6.44 20.83 12.01
C LEU A 69 6.76 21.04 10.53
N LYS A 70 8.00 20.75 10.12
CA LYS A 70 8.45 20.82 8.73
C LYS A 70 7.93 19.57 8.00
N GLY A 71 7.14 19.76 6.95
CA GLY A 71 6.56 18.63 6.21
C GLY A 71 5.43 17.91 6.95
N LEU A 72 4.76 18.55 7.92
CA LEU A 72 3.71 17.97 8.77
C LEU A 72 2.60 17.21 8.01
N PHE A 73 2.31 17.63 6.78
CA PHE A 73 1.27 17.03 5.94
C PHE A 73 1.82 16.08 4.86
N ASN A 74 3.13 15.89 4.78
CA ASN A 74 3.72 14.93 3.87
C ASN A 74 3.39 13.51 4.35
N LEU A 75 3.00 12.66 3.41
CA LEU A 75 2.75 11.26 3.68
C LEU A 75 4.08 10.51 3.63
N ASP A 76 4.79 10.50 4.76
CA ASP A 76 5.97 9.65 4.96
C ASP A 76 5.60 8.41 5.80
N VAL A 77 6.24 7.29 5.46
CA VAL A 77 6.03 5.98 6.10
C VAL A 77 6.79 5.92 7.44
N ASP A 78 7.94 6.59 7.52
CA ASP A 78 8.81 6.59 8.71
C ASP A 78 8.45 7.69 9.73
N ASP A 79 7.29 8.30 9.59
CA ASP A 79 6.90 9.46 10.38
C ASP A 79 6.49 9.05 11.81
N ASN A 80 7.10 9.64 12.85
CA ASN A 80 6.94 9.23 14.26
C ASN A 80 5.50 9.29 14.80
N ILE A 81 4.56 9.87 14.05
CA ILE A 81 3.12 9.84 14.35
C ILE A 81 2.49 8.44 14.21
N TRP A 82 3.21 7.50 13.58
CA TRP A 82 2.80 6.11 13.38
C TRP A 82 3.20 5.17 14.53
N GLU A 83 4.06 5.62 15.45
CA GLU A 83 4.58 4.80 16.56
C GLU A 83 3.50 4.39 17.58
N ASP A 84 2.46 5.21 17.76
CA ASP A 84 1.37 4.93 18.73
C ASP A 84 0.26 4.04 18.12
N ILE A 85 0.61 3.09 17.26
CA ILE A 85 -0.31 2.09 16.71
C ILE A 85 0.03 0.74 17.31
N GLY A 86 -0.87 0.23 18.15
CA GLY A 86 -0.73 -1.10 18.76
C GLY A 86 -0.09 -1.11 20.13
N LEU A 87 0.16 0.05 20.74
CA LEU A 87 0.35 0.18 22.18
C LEU A 87 -1.02 0.54 22.77
N ASN A 88 -1.93 -0.42 22.82
CA ASN A 88 -2.96 -0.34 23.85
C ASN A 88 -2.22 -0.71 25.14
N ASP A 89 -2.27 0.14 26.18
CA ASP A 89 -1.62 -0.15 27.47
C ASP A 89 -2.17 -1.42 28.15
N ASP A 90 -3.22 -2.04 27.57
CA ASP A 90 -3.85 -3.28 28.01
C ASP A 90 -3.25 -4.56 27.37
N ASP A 91 -2.33 -4.45 26.41
CA ASP A 91 -1.75 -5.63 25.74
C ASP A 91 -0.50 -6.15 26.50
N ASP A 92 -0.73 -6.81 27.64
CA ASP A 92 0.25 -7.67 28.32
C ASP A 92 0.66 -8.91 27.47
N GLU A 93 -0.03 -9.15 26.36
CA GLU A 93 0.37 -10.11 25.33
C GLU A 93 1.44 -9.48 24.44
N GLY A 94 2.71 -9.84 24.70
CA GLY A 94 3.86 -9.40 23.93
C GLY A 94 3.73 -9.57 22.40
N PRO A 95 4.72 -9.08 21.63
CA PRO A 95 4.61 -8.95 20.17
C PRO A 95 4.15 -10.26 19.49
N PRO A 96 3.26 -10.17 18.50
CA PRO A 96 2.61 -11.34 17.94
C PRO A 96 3.63 -12.33 17.34
N PRO A 97 3.35 -13.64 17.32
CA PRO A 97 4.35 -14.66 16.96
C PRO A 97 4.97 -14.51 15.57
N TRP A 98 4.23 -13.97 14.60
CA TRP A 98 4.78 -13.68 13.26
C TRP A 98 5.85 -12.57 13.29
N LEU A 99 5.86 -11.73 14.32
CA LEU A 99 6.86 -10.69 14.56
C LEU A 99 7.98 -11.17 15.49
N SER A 100 7.64 -11.92 16.54
CA SER A 100 8.59 -12.29 17.61
C SER A 100 9.26 -13.66 17.42
N SER A 101 8.61 -14.62 16.77
CA SER A 101 9.13 -15.98 16.61
C SER A 101 9.80 -16.19 15.25
N GLU A 102 11.11 -16.46 15.27
CA GLU A 102 11.86 -16.79 14.05
C GLU A 102 11.34 -18.06 13.38
N ARG A 103 10.86 -19.03 14.16
CA ARG A 103 10.26 -20.26 13.63
C ARG A 103 9.03 -19.93 12.79
N VAL A 104 8.09 -19.16 13.36
CA VAL A 104 6.86 -18.76 12.65
C VAL A 104 7.18 -17.97 11.38
N ARG A 105 8.18 -17.07 11.42
CA ARG A 105 8.61 -16.34 10.22
C ARG A 105 9.16 -17.25 9.13
N LYS A 106 9.99 -18.23 9.50
CA LYS A 106 10.52 -19.23 8.54
C LYS A 106 9.40 -20.08 7.96
N ASP A 107 8.45 -20.51 8.78
CA ASP A 107 7.32 -21.33 8.36
C ASP A 107 6.42 -20.57 7.37
N ILE A 108 6.08 -19.30 7.67
CA ILE A 108 5.31 -18.43 6.76
C ILE A 108 6.03 -18.29 5.41
N LYS A 109 7.33 -18.00 5.42
CA LYS A 109 8.12 -17.90 4.18
C LYS A 109 8.13 -19.22 3.41
N GLY A 110 8.23 -20.35 4.11
CA GLY A 110 8.17 -21.68 3.50
C GLY A 110 6.84 -21.95 2.79
N ILE A 111 5.72 -21.64 3.43
CA ILE A 111 4.38 -21.78 2.84
C ILE A 111 4.25 -20.89 1.60
N LEU A 112 4.61 -19.62 1.69
CA LEU A 112 4.53 -18.68 0.58
C LEU A 112 5.42 -19.11 -0.60
N LEU A 113 6.61 -19.66 -0.32
CA LEU A 113 7.50 -20.15 -1.36
C LEU A 113 6.91 -21.37 -2.07
N ARG A 114 6.34 -22.31 -1.31
CA ARG A 114 5.65 -23.48 -1.86
C ARG A 114 4.50 -23.07 -2.76
N ASP A 115 3.63 -22.19 -2.28
CA ASP A 115 2.46 -21.74 -3.04
C ASP A 115 2.87 -21.04 -4.35
N ARG A 116 3.94 -20.23 -4.29
CA ARG A 116 4.54 -19.61 -5.48
C ARG A 116 5.11 -20.65 -6.45
N SER A 117 5.81 -21.67 -5.96
CA SER A 117 6.30 -22.76 -6.81
C SER A 117 5.17 -23.51 -7.51
N ASP A 118 4.07 -23.77 -6.81
CA ASP A 118 2.89 -24.41 -7.40
C ASP A 118 2.22 -23.54 -8.48
N GLU A 119 2.21 -22.22 -8.28
CA GLU A 119 1.73 -21.26 -9.27
C GLU A 119 2.60 -21.21 -10.51
N GLU A 120 3.92 -21.08 -10.36
CA GLU A 120 4.86 -21.07 -11.48
C GLU A 120 4.81 -22.39 -12.26
N LEU A 121 4.66 -23.53 -11.59
CA LEU A 121 4.52 -24.82 -12.27
C LEU A 121 3.25 -24.86 -13.15
N ARG A 122 2.11 -24.39 -12.62
CA ARG A 122 0.86 -24.29 -13.40
C ARG A 122 1.01 -23.36 -14.60
N ARG A 123 1.69 -22.23 -14.42
CA ARG A 123 1.98 -21.28 -15.49
C ARG A 123 2.86 -21.91 -16.58
N LEU A 124 3.97 -22.55 -16.21
CA LEU A 124 4.86 -23.22 -17.14
C LEU A 124 4.16 -24.34 -17.92
N GLN A 125 3.30 -25.11 -17.27
CA GLN A 125 2.49 -26.14 -17.96
C GLN A 125 1.56 -25.53 -19.00
N HIS A 126 0.94 -24.39 -18.68
CA HIS A 126 0.10 -23.66 -19.62
C HIS A 126 0.91 -23.13 -20.81
N GLU A 127 2.03 -22.45 -20.55
CA GLU A 127 2.93 -21.92 -21.60
C GLU A 127 3.47 -23.04 -22.50
N MET A 128 3.90 -24.16 -21.92
CA MET A 128 4.35 -25.33 -22.67
C MET A 128 3.25 -25.89 -23.58
N ARG A 129 2.00 -25.98 -23.09
CA ARG A 129 0.88 -26.46 -23.90
C ARG A 129 0.62 -25.52 -25.08
N ALA A 130 0.54 -24.22 -24.81
CA ALA A 130 0.32 -23.20 -25.84
C ALA A 130 1.42 -23.26 -26.92
N MET A 131 2.69 -23.39 -26.52
CA MET A 131 3.81 -23.48 -27.46
C MET A 131 3.73 -24.73 -28.34
N ARG A 132 3.33 -25.87 -27.77
CA ARG A 132 3.16 -27.13 -28.51
C ARG A 132 1.98 -27.08 -29.48
N GLU A 133 0.89 -26.45 -29.08
CA GLU A 133 -0.28 -26.24 -29.94
C GLU A 133 0.08 -25.32 -31.10
N TRP A 134 0.69 -24.17 -30.82
CA TRP A 134 1.17 -23.24 -31.85
C TRP A 134 2.13 -23.90 -32.84
N MET A 135 3.16 -24.61 -32.34
CA MET A 135 4.12 -25.29 -33.24
C MET A 135 3.46 -26.35 -34.12
N ARG A 136 2.43 -27.05 -33.62
CA ARG A 136 1.67 -28.02 -34.41
C ARG A 136 0.89 -27.32 -35.53
N GLU A 137 0.19 -26.24 -35.19
CA GLU A 137 -0.58 -25.46 -36.16
C GLU A 137 0.32 -24.91 -37.27
N GLU A 138 1.46 -24.31 -36.91
CA GLU A 138 2.45 -23.82 -37.89
C GLU A 138 2.99 -24.95 -38.77
N TRP A 139 3.29 -26.11 -38.17
CA TRP A 139 3.76 -27.27 -38.93
C TRP A 139 2.72 -27.79 -39.93
N GLU A 140 1.45 -27.85 -39.53
CA GLU A 140 0.35 -28.24 -40.42
C GLU A 140 0.16 -27.22 -41.56
N LEU A 141 0.30 -25.93 -41.30
CA LEU A 141 0.25 -24.89 -42.33
C LEU A 141 1.39 -25.03 -43.34
N LEU A 142 2.62 -25.28 -42.87
CA LEU A 142 3.77 -25.52 -43.74
C LEU A 142 3.59 -26.75 -44.63
N LEU A 143 3.11 -27.86 -44.07
CA LEU A 143 2.83 -29.07 -44.84
C LEU A 143 1.80 -28.81 -45.95
N ARG A 144 0.70 -28.10 -45.63
CA ARG A 144 -0.31 -27.71 -46.63
C ARG A 144 0.26 -26.82 -47.72
N ALA A 145 1.16 -25.89 -47.38
CA ALA A 145 1.82 -25.04 -48.37
C ALA A 145 2.72 -25.86 -49.31
N ILE A 146 3.50 -26.80 -48.77
CA ILE A 146 4.38 -27.68 -49.56
C ILE A 146 3.55 -28.57 -50.50
N ASP A 147 2.46 -29.17 -50.01
CA ASP A 147 1.61 -30.05 -50.82
C ASP A 147 0.80 -29.26 -51.86
N GLY A 148 0.36 -28.04 -51.55
CA GLY A 148 -0.29 -27.14 -52.50
C GLY A 148 0.63 -26.68 -53.65
N VAL A 149 1.95 -26.61 -53.41
CA VAL A 149 2.96 -26.28 -54.43
C VAL A 149 3.23 -27.45 -55.39
N LYS A 150 2.87 -28.69 -55.05
CA LYS A 150 3.10 -29.87 -55.90
C LYS A 150 2.02 -30.13 -56.97
N VAL A 151 0.93 -29.35 -56.99
CA VAL A 151 -0.24 -29.58 -57.89
C VAL A 151 -0.36 -28.52 -59.00
N THR A 152 0.65 -27.66 -59.16
CA THR A 152 0.79 -26.73 -60.30
C THR A 152 2.08 -26.98 -61.03
#